data_AF-A0A254SPY4-F1
#
_entry.id   AF-A0A254SPY4-F1
#
_cell.length_a   1.000
_cell.length_b   1.000
_cell.length_c   1.000
_cell.angle_alpha   90.00
_cell.angle_beta   90.00
_cell.angle_gamma   90.00
#
_symmetry.space_group_name_H-M   'P 1'
#
loop_
_entity.id
_entity.type
_entity.pdbx_description
1 polymer ?
#
loop_
_entity_poly.entity_id
_entity_poly.type
_entity_poly.pdbx_seq_one_letter_code
_entity_poly.pdbx_strand_id
1 'polypeptide(L)'
;MRRVVLKKKIVKAVAIMPKRERILFDKLVEDLKEKGPVLPNWLNYKKLTDMNTYHCHLSYHWVACWFETIEGIELEVTYVGSRENAPY
;
A
#
# COMPACT_ATOMS: atom_id res chain seq x y z
N MET A 1 -6.59 -0.89 -16.47
CA MET A 1 -5.51 -0.69 -15.48
C MET A 1 -5.81 0.57 -14.70
N ARG A 2 -5.82 0.52 -13.37
CA ARG A 2 -6.09 1.69 -12.52
C ARG A 2 -4.83 2.54 -12.34
N ARG A 3 -5.02 3.82 -12.00
CA ARG A 3 -3.90 4.71 -11.66
C ARG A 3 -3.55 4.52 -10.18
N VAL A 4 -2.27 4.26 -9.90
CA VAL A 4 -1.73 4.24 -8.53
C VAL A 4 -0.82 5.43 -8.34
N VAL A 5 -1.18 6.31 -7.40
CA VAL A 5 -0.48 7.55 -7.10
C VAL A 5 0.50 7.31 -5.94
N LEU A 6 1.77 7.62 -6.20
CA LEU A 6 2.84 7.59 -5.19
C LEU A 6 3.36 9.01 -4.98
N LYS A 7 3.07 9.60 -3.82
CA LYS A 7 3.63 10.91 -3.45
C LYS A 7 5.14 10.81 -3.24
N LYS A 8 5.86 11.93 -3.38
CA LYS A 8 7.33 12.01 -3.20
C LYS A 8 7.80 11.42 -1.85
N LYS A 9 7.00 11.57 -0.79
CA LYS A 9 7.27 10.98 0.53
C LYS A 9 7.33 9.45 0.50
N ILE A 10 6.45 8.82 -0.28
CA ILE A 10 6.36 7.36 -0.42
C ILE A 10 7.56 6.86 -1.19
N VAL A 11 7.89 7.47 -2.32
CA VAL A 11 9.07 7.10 -3.12
C VAL A 11 10.35 7.18 -2.29
N LYS A 12 10.52 8.24 -1.49
CA LYS A 12 11.66 8.38 -0.57
C LYS A 12 11.66 7.30 0.52
N ALA A 13 10.51 6.99 1.11
CA ALA A 13 10.38 5.94 2.11
C ALA A 13 10.77 4.58 1.52
N VAL A 14 10.25 4.22 0.34
CA VAL A 14 10.59 2.97 -0.37
C VAL A 14 12.08 2.87 -0.65
N ALA A 15 12.72 3.95 -1.09
CA ALA A 15 14.14 3.94 -1.44
C ALA A 15 15.05 3.49 -0.27
N ILE A 16 14.69 3.80 0.97
CA ILE A 16 15.46 3.44 2.17
C ILE A 16 15.07 2.08 2.76
N MET A 17 14.03 1.41 2.24
CA MET A 17 13.62 0.08 2.69
C MET A 17 14.64 -0.98 2.26
N PRO A 18 14.77 -2.09 2.98
CA PRO A 18 15.60 -3.19 2.53
C PRO A 18 15.07 -3.78 1.20
N LYS A 19 15.97 -4.40 0.44
CA LYS A 19 15.70 -4.80 -0.95
C LYS A 19 14.47 -5.71 -1.09
N ARG A 20 14.27 -6.61 -0.13
CA ARG A 20 13.14 -7.55 -0.13
C ARG A 20 11.82 -6.81 -0.04
N GLU A 21 11.73 -5.83 0.84
CA GLU A 21 10.53 -5.05 1.09
C GLU A 21 10.21 -4.12 -0.07
N ARG A 22 11.23 -3.58 -0.76
CA ARG A 22 11.04 -2.85 -2.03
C ARG A 22 10.39 -3.72 -3.10
N ILE A 23 10.88 -4.94 -3.29
CA ILE A 23 10.31 -5.91 -4.25
C ILE A 23 8.85 -6.24 -3.90
N LEU A 24 8.55 -6.41 -2.61
CA LEU A 24 7.18 -6.63 -2.16
C LEU A 24 6.30 -5.41 -2.41
N PHE A 25 6.81 -4.21 -2.16
CA PHE A 25 6.08 -2.99 -2.47
C PHE A 25 5.79 -2.84 -3.97
N ASP A 26 6.75 -3.16 -4.84
CA ASP A 26 6.54 -3.12 -6.29
C ASP A 26 5.43 -4.10 -6.72
N LYS A 27 5.44 -5.33 -6.17
CA LYS A 27 4.36 -6.32 -6.37
C LYS A 27 3.01 -5.83 -5.88
N LEU A 28 2.97 -5.14 -4.74
CA LEU A 28 1.74 -4.54 -4.23
C LEU A 28 1.20 -3.49 -5.21
N VAL A 29 2.07 -2.62 -5.75
CA VAL A 29 1.68 -1.59 -6.72
C VAL A 29 1.13 -2.21 -8.01
N GLU A 30 1.72 -3.31 -8.49
CA GLU A 30 1.19 -4.08 -9.62
C GLU A 30 -0.20 -4.65 -9.32
N ASP A 31 -0.37 -5.31 -8.17
CA ASP A 31 -1.65 -5.85 -7.73
C ASP A 31 -2.73 -4.77 -7.59
N LEU A 32 -2.38 -3.59 -7.06
CA LEU A 32 -3.31 -2.46 -6.94
C LEU A 32 -3.78 -1.96 -8.32
N LYS A 33 -2.88 -1.92 -9.31
CA LYS A 33 -3.22 -1.52 -10.69
C LYS A 33 -4.15 -2.51 -11.38
N GLU A 34 -3.97 -3.80 -11.12
CA GLU A 34 -4.71 -4.89 -11.76
C GLU A 34 -6.02 -5.20 -11.04
N LYS A 35 -5.93 -5.52 -9.75
CA LYS A 35 -7.03 -6.07 -8.93
C LYS A 35 -7.82 -4.97 -8.23
N GLY A 36 -7.21 -3.81 -8.00
CA GLY A 36 -7.83 -2.68 -7.29
C GLY A 36 -7.54 -2.71 -5.78
N PRO A 37 -8.34 -2.00 -4.97
CA PRO A 37 -8.01 -1.75 -3.57
C PRO A 37 -8.17 -2.96 -2.65
N VAL A 38 -8.93 -3.98 -3.07
CA VAL A 38 -9.25 -5.14 -2.24
C VAL A 38 -8.28 -6.28 -2.53
N LEU A 39 -7.37 -6.54 -1.58
CA LEU A 39 -6.26 -7.47 -1.75
C LEU A 39 -6.18 -8.51 -0.61
N PRO A 40 -7.19 -9.38 -0.46
CA PRO A 40 -7.31 -10.31 0.68
C PRO A 40 -6.18 -11.34 0.79
N ASN A 41 -5.46 -11.58 -0.31
CA ASN A 41 -4.32 -12.52 -0.34
C ASN A 41 -3.02 -11.92 0.22
N TRP A 42 -3.00 -10.61 0.49
CA TRP A 42 -1.86 -9.97 1.15
C TRP A 42 -1.90 -10.22 2.65
N LEU A 43 -0.71 -10.38 3.24
CA LEU A 43 -0.56 -10.69 4.66
C LEU A 43 -1.28 -9.63 5.50
N ASN A 44 -2.11 -10.10 6.44
CA ASN A 44 -2.87 -9.25 7.35
C ASN A 44 -3.62 -8.11 6.65
N TYR A 45 -4.12 -8.33 5.43
CA TYR A 45 -4.94 -7.34 4.76
C TYR A 45 -6.20 -7.03 5.59
N LYS A 46 -6.51 -5.75 5.75
CA LYS A 46 -7.79 -5.29 6.27
C LYS A 46 -8.22 -4.01 5.58
N LYS A 47 -9.54 -3.86 5.43
CA LYS A 47 -10.17 -2.55 5.25
C LYS A 47 -10.16 -1.86 6.61
N LEU A 48 -9.64 -0.64 6.68
CA LEU A 48 -9.65 0.18 7.89
C LEU A 48 -11.05 0.76 8.11
N THR A 49 -11.29 1.30 9.31
CA THR A 49 -12.60 1.79 9.76
C THR A 49 -13.18 2.89 8.89
N ASP A 50 -12.32 3.70 8.27
CA ASP A 50 -12.74 4.71 7.31
C ASP A 50 -13.19 4.08 5.99
N MET A 51 -14.25 4.63 5.40
CA MET A 51 -14.68 4.23 4.07
C MET A 51 -13.55 4.51 3.08
N ASN A 52 -13.00 3.42 2.52
CA ASN A 52 -12.03 3.39 1.42
C ASN A 52 -10.54 3.45 1.80
N THR A 53 -10.22 3.26 3.08
CA THR A 53 -8.81 3.07 3.50
C THR A 53 -8.53 1.58 3.73
N TYR A 54 -7.34 1.15 3.31
CA TYR A 54 -6.91 -0.24 3.32
C TYR A 54 -5.48 -0.34 3.84
N HIS A 55 -5.14 -1.48 4.43
CA HIS A 55 -3.76 -1.80 4.77
C HIS A 55 -3.43 -3.25 4.46
N CYS A 56 -2.13 -3.52 4.32
CA CYS A 56 -1.58 -4.86 4.41
C CYS A 56 -0.14 -4.82 4.93
N HIS A 57 0.38 -5.99 5.26
CA HIS A 57 1.78 -6.20 5.57
C HIS A 57 2.55 -6.63 4.32
N LEU A 58 3.69 -5.98 4.08
CA LEU A 58 4.69 -6.46 3.13
C LEU A 58 5.51 -7.57 3.81
N SER A 59 5.88 -7.36 5.07
CA SER A 59 6.52 -8.36 5.93
C SER A 59 6.14 -8.12 7.39
N TYR A 60 6.73 -8.87 8.33
CA TYR A 60 6.37 -8.74 9.75
C TYR A 60 6.54 -7.29 10.28
N HIS A 61 7.62 -6.61 9.87
CA HIS A 61 7.95 -5.24 10.33
C HIS A 61 7.49 -4.13 9.37
N TRP A 62 7.06 -4.47 8.15
CA TRP A 62 6.81 -3.49 7.09
C TRP A 62 5.39 -3.57 6.57
N VAL A 63 4.75 -2.42 6.46
CA VAL A 63 3.33 -2.28 6.11
C VAL A 63 3.13 -1.19 5.07
N ALA A 64 2.01 -1.28 4.36
CA ALA A 64 1.57 -0.28 3.42
C ALA A 64 0.08 0.03 3.63
N CYS A 65 -0.28 1.29 3.49
CA CYS A 65 -1.65 1.77 3.54
C CYS A 65 -1.97 2.53 2.26
N TRP A 66 -3.19 2.37 1.78
CA TRP A 66 -3.68 3.09 0.61
C TRP A 66 -5.14 3.47 0.78
N PHE A 67 -5.55 4.43 -0.04
CA PHE A 67 -6.90 4.95 -0.09
C PHE A 67 -7.40 4.95 -1.53
N GLU A 68 -8.66 4.59 -1.73
CA GLU A 68 -9.30 4.74 -3.04
C GLU A 68 -9.81 6.17 -3.22
N THR A 69 -9.05 6.97 -3.98
CA THR A 69 -9.35 8.39 -4.20
C THR A 69 -10.51 8.59 -5.15
N ILE A 70 -10.61 7.73 -6.17
CA ILE A 70 -11.70 7.71 -7.14
C ILE A 70 -12.09 6.26 -7.36
N GLU A 71 -13.33 5.92 -7.02
CA GLU A 71 -13.86 4.56 -7.10
C GLU A 71 -13.59 3.94 -8.48
N GLY A 72 -12.90 2.80 -8.47
CA GLY A 72 -12.58 2.04 -9.68
C GLY A 72 -11.52 2.65 -10.61
N ILE A 73 -11.03 3.87 -10.33
CA ILE A 73 -10.15 4.62 -11.23
C ILE A 73 -8.77 4.88 -10.63
N GLU A 74 -8.72 5.36 -9.39
CA GLU A 74 -7.48 5.86 -8.78
C GLU A 74 -7.33 5.43 -7.31
N LEU A 75 -6.11 5.01 -6.99
CA LEU A 75 -5.66 4.63 -5.65
C LEU A 75 -4.45 5.49 -5.27
N GLU A 76 -4.39 5.98 -4.04
CA GLU A 76 -3.20 6.65 -3.49
C GLU A 76 -2.59 5.80 -2.38
N VAL A 77 -1.29 5.49 -2.48
CA VAL A 77 -0.54 4.96 -1.34
C VAL A 77 -0.24 6.09 -0.38
N THR A 78 -0.79 6.02 0.83
CA THR A 78 -0.70 7.09 1.83
C THR A 78 0.43 6.88 2.83
N TYR A 79 0.85 5.62 3.03
CA TYR A 79 1.94 5.22 3.91
C TYR A 79 2.64 3.94 3.42
N VAL A 80 3.96 3.89 3.60
CA VAL A 80 4.76 2.66 3.58
C VAL A 80 5.91 2.83 4.55
N GLY A 81 6.11 1.84 5.43
CA GLY A 81 7.09 2.00 6.50
C GLY A 81 6.97 0.92 7.57
N SER A 82 7.56 1.19 8.73
CA SER A 82 7.49 0.28 9.87
C SER A 82 6.04 0.10 10.36
N ARG A 83 5.73 -1.09 10.88
CA ARG A 83 4.43 -1.38 11.50
C ARG A 83 4.11 -0.43 12.67
N GLU A 84 5.12 -0.06 13.45
CA GLU A 84 4.99 0.72 14.67
C GLU A 84 4.58 2.18 14.42
N ASN A 85 4.96 2.74 13.28
CA ASN A 85 4.68 4.14 12.92
C ASN A 85 3.50 4.27 11.94
N ALA A 86 2.79 3.18 11.69
CA ALA A 86 1.75 3.16 10.69
C ALA A 86 0.48 3.89 11.18
N PRO A 87 -0.19 4.65 10.30
CA PRO A 87 -1.21 5.63 10.70
C PRO A 87 -2.61 5.00 10.84
N TYR A 88 -2.72 3.91 11.62
CA TYR A 88 -4.01 3.27 11.90
C TYR A 88 -4.72 3.90 13.09
#